data_AF-A0A163L2Z4-F1
#
_entry.id   AF-A0A163L2Z4-F1
#
_cell.length_a   1.000
_cell.length_b   1.000
_cell.length_c   1.000
_cell.angle_alpha   90.00
_cell.angle_beta   90.00
_cell.angle_gamma   90.00
#
_symmetry.space_group_name_H-M   'P 1'
#
loop_
_entity.id
_entity.type
_entity.pdbx_description
1 polymer ?
#
loop_
_entity_poly.entity_id
_entity_poly.type
_entity_poly.pdbx_seq_one_letter_code
_entity_poly.pdbx_strand_id
1 'polypeptide(L)'
;MEQHFCEVYSEEIYNKMPLKGFIKLKDGSWREIAYHSIDGMVIIDGDIVLGEERKIISKDKMETEAIIFEPIRNVRWPNKTVYYEVDSALPNKDRITEAIKEWENKTSIRFVKRSNQPNYVYFIHSTGCSSHIGMIGGRQDIRLADNCSKGNVIHEMAHAIGLWHEQSREDRNSYVTIYYENIIEENKHNFDQHITDGEDVGLYDYGSLMHYPRNAFSKNGKDTIVPKDPDAIIGQRNGLSTKDIQALDHIYNALSVSVE
;
A
#
# COMPACT_ATOMS: atom_id res chain seq x y z
N MET A 1 17.07 -21.05 -3.30
CA MET A 1 15.73 -20.43 -3.22
C MET A 1 15.90 -19.21 -2.35
N GLU A 2 15.92 -18.02 -2.95
CA GLU A 2 15.79 -16.80 -2.17
C GLU A 2 14.43 -16.87 -1.47
N GLN A 3 14.43 -16.75 -0.15
CA GLN A 3 13.19 -16.59 0.59
C GLN A 3 12.78 -15.13 0.43
N HIS A 4 11.71 -14.89 -0.30
CA HIS A 4 11.10 -13.57 -0.40
C HIS A 4 10.24 -13.37 0.85
N PHE A 5 10.56 -12.34 1.62
CA PHE A 5 10.07 -12.17 2.99
C PHE A 5 8.94 -11.14 3.14
N CYS A 6 8.48 -10.52 2.05
CA CYS A 6 7.49 -9.46 2.08
C CYS A 6 6.52 -9.59 0.90
N GLU A 7 5.32 -9.04 1.01
CA GLU A 7 4.43 -8.90 -0.14
C GLU A 7 5.04 -7.97 -1.19
N VAL A 8 4.82 -8.32 -2.44
CA VAL A 8 5.23 -7.53 -3.61
C VAL A 8 4.21 -7.68 -4.72
N TYR A 9 4.11 -6.67 -5.58
CA TYR A 9 3.35 -6.68 -6.82
C TYR A 9 3.78 -7.82 -7.74
N SER A 10 5.09 -8.09 -7.81
CA SER A 10 5.70 -9.14 -8.61
C SER A 10 7.11 -9.44 -8.10
N GLU A 11 7.53 -10.70 -8.20
CA GLU A 11 8.89 -11.14 -7.88
C GLU A 11 9.97 -10.46 -8.76
N GLU A 12 9.58 -9.89 -9.91
CA GLU A 12 10.49 -9.07 -10.72
C GLU A 12 11.09 -7.88 -9.96
N ILE A 13 10.40 -7.38 -8.92
CA ILE A 13 10.86 -6.26 -8.07
C ILE A 13 12.22 -6.55 -7.45
N TYR A 14 12.52 -7.80 -7.11
CA TYR A 14 13.78 -8.13 -6.46
C TYR A 14 15.00 -8.06 -7.38
N ASN A 15 14.79 -8.03 -8.69
CA ASN A 15 15.86 -8.13 -9.69
C ASN A 15 15.85 -6.97 -10.70
N LYS A 16 15.03 -5.95 -10.47
CA LYS A 16 14.82 -4.85 -11.40
C LYS A 16 15.24 -3.54 -10.77
N MET A 17 16.19 -2.86 -11.41
CA MET A 17 16.60 -1.52 -10.97
C MET A 17 15.41 -0.55 -11.01
N PRO A 18 15.20 0.23 -9.94
CA PRO A 18 14.15 1.24 -9.95
C PRO A 18 14.49 2.35 -10.92
N LEU A 19 13.45 2.90 -11.52
CA LEU A 19 13.48 4.13 -12.28
C LEU A 19 13.30 5.32 -11.34
N LYS A 20 13.65 6.51 -11.82
CA LYS A 20 13.40 7.77 -11.11
C LYS A 20 12.33 8.58 -11.82
N GLY A 21 11.47 9.22 -11.05
CA GLY A 21 10.46 10.14 -11.54
C GLY A 21 10.13 11.18 -10.49
N PHE A 22 9.19 12.07 -10.80
CA PHE A 22 8.73 13.13 -9.91
C PHE A 22 7.23 13.06 -9.76
N ILE A 23 6.74 13.08 -8.52
CA ILE A 23 5.32 13.24 -8.21
C ILE A 23 5.03 14.69 -7.87
N LYS A 24 3.87 15.19 -8.33
CA LYS A 24 3.37 16.50 -7.88
C LYS A 24 2.63 16.35 -6.56
N LEU A 25 3.05 17.09 -5.54
CA LEU A 25 2.40 17.10 -4.23
C LEU A 25 1.17 18.02 -4.23
N LYS A 26 0.34 17.90 -3.19
CA LYS A 26 -0.90 18.69 -3.04
C LYS A 26 -0.65 20.20 -2.97
N ASP A 27 0.48 20.61 -2.41
CA ASP A 27 0.91 22.01 -2.33
C ASP A 27 1.49 22.55 -3.67
N GLY A 28 1.56 21.68 -4.69
CA GLY A 28 2.07 22.00 -6.02
C GLY A 28 3.58 21.81 -6.17
N SER A 29 4.31 21.47 -5.10
CA SER A 29 5.73 21.14 -5.16
C SER A 29 5.98 19.78 -5.81
N TRP A 30 7.24 19.51 -6.17
CA TRP A 30 7.66 18.27 -6.81
C TRP A 30 8.55 17.47 -5.87
N ARG A 31 8.32 16.16 -5.80
CA ARG A 31 9.16 15.20 -5.05
C ARG A 31 9.72 14.16 -6.01
N GLU A 32 11.05 13.98 -6.01
CA GLU A 32 11.67 12.83 -6.68
C GLU A 32 11.28 11.55 -5.95
N ILE A 33 10.90 10.52 -6.70
CA ILE A 33 10.64 9.17 -6.21
C ILE A 33 11.39 8.14 -7.05
N ALA A 34 11.74 7.03 -6.42
CA ALA A 34 12.15 5.82 -7.11
C ALA A 34 10.96 4.85 -7.19
N TYR A 35 10.84 4.13 -8.31
CA TYR A 35 9.71 3.24 -8.57
C TYR A 35 10.11 2.09 -9.50
N HIS A 36 9.33 1.01 -9.51
CA HIS A 36 9.44 -0.05 -10.51
C HIS A 36 8.35 0.09 -11.57
N SER A 37 8.70 -0.05 -12.85
CA SER A 37 7.71 -0.27 -13.91
C SER A 37 7.63 -1.76 -14.22
N ILE A 38 6.48 -2.39 -13.97
CA ILE A 38 6.24 -3.82 -14.20
C ILE A 38 4.89 -3.98 -14.90
N ASP A 39 4.88 -4.65 -16.05
CA ASP A 39 3.70 -4.81 -16.91
C ASP A 39 2.98 -3.49 -17.27
N GLY A 40 3.75 -2.40 -17.38
CA GLY A 40 3.23 -1.06 -17.65
C GLY A 40 2.52 -0.41 -16.47
N MET A 41 2.69 -0.96 -15.25
CA MET A 41 2.22 -0.38 -13.99
C MET A 41 3.40 0.19 -13.20
N VAL A 42 3.17 1.34 -12.58
CA VAL A 42 4.15 2.01 -11.72
C VAL A 42 3.93 1.62 -10.28
N ILE A 43 4.95 1.01 -9.67
CA ILE A 43 4.91 0.40 -8.35
C ILE A 43 5.92 1.08 -7.43
N ILE A 44 5.48 1.43 -6.23
CA ILE A 44 6.32 1.91 -5.13
C ILE A 44 6.10 1.01 -3.91
N ASP A 45 7.03 1.05 -2.96
CA ASP A 45 6.95 0.28 -1.71
C ASP A 45 6.59 -1.19 -1.93
N GLY A 46 7.11 -1.81 -2.99
CA GLY A 46 6.84 -3.22 -3.28
C GLY A 46 5.44 -3.56 -3.80
N ASP A 47 4.36 -3.07 -3.20
CA ASP A 47 2.97 -3.50 -3.45
C ASP A 47 1.98 -2.34 -3.73
N ILE A 48 2.43 -1.08 -3.68
CA ILE A 48 1.57 0.08 -3.94
C ILE A 48 1.61 0.45 -5.42
N VAL A 49 0.44 0.41 -6.06
CA VAL A 49 0.25 0.78 -7.46
C VAL A 49 -0.13 2.25 -7.59
N LEU A 50 0.68 3.06 -8.28
CA LEU A 50 0.34 4.45 -8.58
C LEU A 50 -0.57 4.58 -9.82
N GLY A 51 -0.43 3.68 -10.80
CA GLY A 51 -1.23 3.68 -12.01
C GLY A 51 -0.53 3.09 -13.22
N GLU A 52 -1.25 3.08 -14.34
CA GLU A 52 -0.67 2.72 -15.65
C GLU A 52 0.34 3.79 -16.09
N GLU A 53 1.57 3.37 -16.35
CA GLU A 53 2.68 4.22 -16.82
C GLU A 53 2.25 5.17 -17.93
N ARG A 54 1.64 4.64 -18.99
CA ARG A 54 1.17 5.44 -20.15
C ARG A 54 0.17 6.55 -19.82
N LYS A 55 -0.54 6.45 -18.68
CA LYS A 55 -1.58 7.41 -18.26
C LYS A 55 -1.02 8.46 -17.31
N ILE A 56 -0.12 8.04 -16.43
CA ILE A 56 0.37 8.90 -15.35
C ILE A 56 1.69 9.58 -15.71
N ILE A 57 2.43 9.06 -16.69
CA ILE A 57 3.72 9.59 -17.11
C ILE A 57 3.51 10.63 -18.22
N SER A 58 3.74 11.89 -17.89
CA SER A 58 3.85 12.98 -18.88
C SER A 58 5.32 13.26 -19.17
N LYS A 59 5.73 13.15 -20.45
CA LYS A 59 7.09 13.48 -20.91
C LYS A 59 7.31 14.97 -21.18
N ASP A 60 6.25 15.79 -21.12
CA ASP A 60 6.24 17.13 -21.73
C ASP A 60 6.54 18.29 -20.76
N LYS A 61 6.87 18.02 -19.48
CA LYS A 61 6.89 19.09 -18.45
C LYS A 61 8.24 19.42 -17.81
N MET A 62 9.35 18.76 -18.15
CA MET A 62 10.71 19.18 -17.79
C MET A 62 11.70 18.85 -18.92
N GLU A 63 12.69 19.71 -19.18
CA GLU A 63 13.76 19.52 -20.18
C GLU A 63 14.75 18.38 -19.84
N THR A 64 14.44 17.56 -18.84
CA THR A 64 15.23 16.42 -18.40
C THR A 64 14.48 15.12 -18.67
N GLU A 65 15.18 13.99 -18.68
CA GLU A 65 14.64 12.62 -18.83
C GLU A 65 13.73 12.19 -17.65
N ALA A 66 13.11 13.14 -16.96
CA ALA A 66 12.34 12.98 -15.75
C ALA A 66 10.86 12.70 -16.08
N ILE A 67 10.38 11.56 -15.60
CA ILE A 67 8.99 11.15 -15.69
C ILE A 67 8.16 11.88 -14.63
N ILE A 68 7.07 12.54 -15.04
CA ILE A 68 6.20 13.31 -14.16
C ILE A 68 4.89 12.57 -13.91
N PHE A 69 4.52 12.39 -12.64
CA PHE A 69 3.26 11.83 -12.17
C PHE A 69 2.28 12.94 -11.75
N GLU A 70 1.02 12.83 -12.19
CA GLU A 70 -0.11 13.60 -11.66
C GLU A 70 -0.32 13.28 -10.15
N PRO A 71 -0.92 14.20 -9.34
CA PRO A 71 -0.92 14.07 -7.88
C PRO A 71 -1.55 12.76 -7.42
N ILE A 72 -0.94 12.14 -6.39
CA ILE A 72 -1.49 10.97 -5.73
C ILE A 72 -2.87 11.33 -5.16
N ARG A 73 -3.92 10.84 -5.82
CA ARG A 73 -5.31 11.08 -5.42
C ARG A 73 -5.67 10.16 -4.27
N ASN A 74 -5.19 10.47 -3.07
CA ASN A 74 -5.66 9.80 -1.85
C ASN A 74 -7.06 10.33 -1.48
N VAL A 75 -8.07 9.93 -2.25
CA VAL A 75 -9.48 10.28 -2.01
C VAL A 75 -10.11 9.16 -1.19
N ARG A 76 -10.79 9.53 -0.11
CA ARG A 76 -11.48 8.56 0.76
C ARG A 76 -12.73 8.02 0.07
N TRP A 77 -13.10 6.78 0.38
CA TRP A 77 -14.34 6.20 -0.12
C TRP A 77 -15.57 6.90 0.49
N PRO A 78 -16.50 7.43 -0.32
CA PRO A 78 -17.69 8.11 0.20
C PRO A 78 -18.53 7.20 1.10
N ASN A 79 -19.10 7.78 2.16
CA ASN A 79 -19.96 7.07 3.11
C ASN A 79 -19.33 5.80 3.69
N LYS A 80 -17.98 5.74 3.76
CA LYS A 80 -17.25 4.58 4.27
C LYS A 80 -17.57 3.28 3.53
N THR A 81 -18.02 3.38 2.28
CA THR A 81 -18.53 2.26 1.51
C THR A 81 -17.65 2.00 0.29
N VAL A 82 -17.09 0.81 0.21
CA VAL A 82 -16.34 0.31 -0.94
C VAL A 82 -17.22 -0.64 -1.73
N TYR A 83 -17.50 -0.30 -2.98
CA TYR A 83 -18.15 -1.25 -3.88
C TYR A 83 -17.12 -2.23 -4.41
N TYR A 84 -17.48 -3.51 -4.54
CA TYR A 84 -16.53 -4.51 -5.04
C TYR A 84 -17.14 -5.54 -6.00
N GLU A 85 -16.29 -6.07 -6.88
CA GLU A 85 -16.54 -7.25 -7.71
C GLU A 85 -15.37 -8.23 -7.55
N VAL A 86 -15.62 -9.52 -7.80
CA VAL A 86 -14.59 -10.56 -7.74
C VAL A 86 -14.57 -11.27 -9.08
N ASP A 87 -13.38 -11.37 -9.68
CA ASP A 87 -13.22 -12.11 -10.92
C ASP A 87 -13.65 -13.56 -10.75
N SER A 88 -14.49 -14.04 -11.65
CA SER A 88 -14.94 -15.44 -11.67
C SER A 88 -13.78 -16.43 -11.75
N ALA A 89 -12.66 -16.06 -12.39
CA ALA A 89 -11.47 -16.88 -12.55
C ALA A 89 -10.53 -16.85 -11.33
N LEU A 90 -10.70 -15.91 -10.38
CA LEU A 90 -9.82 -15.82 -9.21
C LEU A 90 -9.97 -17.07 -8.31
N PRO A 91 -8.88 -17.81 -8.01
CA PRO A 91 -8.93 -18.95 -7.10
C PRO A 91 -9.11 -18.50 -5.65
N ASN A 92 -9.52 -19.45 -4.79
CA ASN A 92 -9.59 -19.28 -3.33
C ASN A 92 -10.34 -17.99 -2.90
N LYS A 93 -11.59 -17.81 -3.34
CA LYS A 93 -12.39 -16.60 -3.04
C LYS A 93 -12.80 -16.48 -1.57
N ASP A 94 -12.66 -17.55 -0.79
CA ASP A 94 -13.00 -17.55 0.64
C ASP A 94 -12.15 -16.56 1.43
N ARG A 95 -10.87 -16.38 1.08
CA ARG A 95 -9.99 -15.38 1.70
C ARG A 95 -10.51 -13.95 1.59
N ILE A 96 -11.22 -13.62 0.49
CA ILE A 96 -11.86 -12.30 0.31
C ILE A 96 -13.08 -12.19 1.21
N THR A 97 -13.90 -13.23 1.25
CA THR A 97 -15.10 -13.25 2.10
C THR A 97 -14.74 -13.13 3.58
N GLU A 98 -13.66 -13.78 4.02
CA GLU A 98 -13.14 -13.69 5.39
C GLU A 98 -12.51 -12.32 5.67
N ALA A 99 -11.75 -11.76 4.72
CA ALA A 99 -11.19 -10.42 4.86
C ALA A 99 -12.29 -9.35 4.98
N ILE A 100 -13.34 -9.43 4.17
CA ILE A 100 -14.51 -8.54 4.27
C ILE A 100 -15.17 -8.66 5.65
N LYS A 101 -15.36 -9.87 6.17
CA LYS A 101 -15.92 -10.07 7.52
C LYS A 101 -15.06 -9.42 8.60
N GLU A 102 -13.74 -9.52 8.52
CA GLU A 102 -12.84 -8.84 9.45
C GLU A 102 -13.09 -7.33 9.46
N TRP A 103 -13.11 -6.70 8.27
CA TRP A 103 -13.36 -5.27 8.11
C TRP A 103 -14.71 -4.85 8.67
N GLU A 104 -15.78 -5.55 8.31
CA GLU A 104 -17.15 -5.18 8.70
C GLU A 104 -17.44 -5.43 10.18
N ASN A 105 -16.77 -6.41 10.80
CA ASN A 105 -16.90 -6.69 12.24
C ASN A 105 -16.12 -5.72 13.11
N LYS A 106 -14.97 -5.20 12.63
CA LYS A 106 -14.05 -4.40 13.43
C LYS A 106 -14.13 -2.90 13.17
N THR A 107 -14.69 -2.49 12.02
CA THR A 107 -14.65 -1.09 11.59
C THR A 107 -16.02 -0.58 11.13
N SER A 108 -16.11 0.73 10.89
CA SER A 108 -17.28 1.35 10.26
C SER A 108 -17.28 1.30 8.72
N ILE A 109 -16.23 0.73 8.10
CA ILE A 109 -16.13 0.54 6.65
C ILE A 109 -17.05 -0.61 6.20
N ARG A 110 -17.70 -0.47 5.05
CA ARG A 110 -18.60 -1.49 4.47
C ARG A 110 -18.16 -1.88 3.06
N PHE A 111 -18.16 -3.18 2.78
CA PHE A 111 -17.86 -3.72 1.45
C PHE A 111 -19.13 -4.24 0.82
N VAL A 112 -19.62 -3.54 -0.20
CA VAL A 112 -20.90 -3.84 -0.84
C VAL A 112 -20.65 -4.40 -2.23
N LYS A 113 -21.26 -5.54 -2.56
CA LYS A 113 -21.17 -6.06 -3.95
C LYS A 113 -21.69 -5.00 -4.91
N ARG A 114 -20.88 -4.67 -5.91
CA ARG A 114 -21.22 -3.67 -6.92
C ARG A 114 -22.42 -4.13 -7.73
N SER A 115 -23.22 -3.15 -8.13
CA SER A 115 -24.25 -3.29 -9.17
C SER A 115 -23.88 -2.43 -10.38
N ASN A 116 -23.86 -1.11 -10.21
CA ASN A 116 -23.58 -0.14 -11.28
C ASN A 116 -22.71 1.06 -10.82
N GLN A 117 -22.25 1.07 -9.57
CA GLN A 117 -21.57 2.22 -8.98
C GLN A 117 -20.21 2.43 -9.63
N PRO A 118 -19.91 3.59 -10.24
CA PRO A 118 -18.77 3.77 -11.14
C PRO A 118 -17.41 3.49 -10.50
N ASN A 119 -17.26 3.81 -9.21
CA ASN A 119 -16.03 3.61 -8.45
C ASN A 119 -16.13 2.32 -7.63
N TYR A 120 -15.16 1.44 -7.78
CA TYR A 120 -15.18 0.11 -7.14
C TYR A 120 -13.82 -0.58 -7.20
N VAL A 121 -13.65 -1.51 -6.29
CA VAL A 121 -12.54 -2.47 -6.29
C VAL A 121 -12.92 -3.70 -7.11
N TYR A 122 -12.01 -4.19 -7.93
CA TYR A 122 -12.14 -5.46 -8.63
C TYR A 122 -11.03 -6.41 -8.17
N PHE A 123 -11.38 -7.51 -7.48
CA PHE A 123 -10.41 -8.52 -7.06
C PHE A 123 -10.04 -9.41 -8.25
N ILE A 124 -8.76 -9.44 -8.62
CA ILE A 124 -8.25 -10.15 -9.81
C ILE A 124 -7.01 -10.99 -9.51
N HIS A 125 -6.83 -12.08 -10.26
CA HIS A 125 -5.64 -12.93 -10.16
C HIS A 125 -4.41 -12.22 -10.71
N SER A 126 -3.26 -12.42 -10.07
CA SER A 126 -1.97 -11.84 -10.47
C SER A 126 -0.80 -12.70 -9.99
N THR A 127 0.43 -12.25 -10.21
CA THR A 127 1.67 -12.90 -9.76
C THR A 127 2.13 -12.41 -8.38
N GLY A 128 1.59 -11.29 -7.88
CA GLY A 128 1.81 -10.81 -6.53
C GLY A 128 0.55 -10.24 -5.86
N CYS A 129 0.73 -9.65 -4.68
CA CYS A 129 -0.31 -8.95 -3.93
C CYS A 129 -0.08 -7.44 -4.11
N SER A 130 -1.12 -6.68 -4.47
CA SER A 130 -0.99 -5.22 -4.60
C SER A 130 -2.32 -4.50 -4.71
N SER A 131 -2.27 -3.20 -4.45
CA SER A 131 -3.44 -2.32 -4.46
C SER A 131 -3.04 -0.87 -4.75
N HIS A 132 -4.04 -0.05 -5.04
CA HIS A 132 -3.89 1.40 -5.06
C HIS A 132 -4.09 1.97 -3.65
N ILE A 133 -3.59 3.18 -3.41
CA ILE A 133 -3.91 3.93 -2.19
C ILE A 133 -5.21 4.73 -2.37
N GLY A 134 -6.21 4.44 -1.55
CA GLY A 134 -7.49 5.15 -1.56
C GLY A 134 -8.35 4.88 -2.81
N MET A 135 -9.40 5.68 -3.00
CA MET A 135 -10.28 5.63 -4.16
C MET A 135 -9.70 6.46 -5.32
N ILE A 136 -9.22 5.79 -6.37
CA ILE A 136 -8.63 6.48 -7.54
C ILE A 136 -9.68 6.95 -8.56
N GLY A 137 -10.90 6.43 -8.45
CA GLY A 137 -12.01 6.64 -9.38
C GLY A 137 -12.06 5.58 -10.50
N GLY A 138 -13.28 5.21 -10.92
CA GLY A 138 -13.49 4.10 -11.86
C GLY A 138 -13.21 2.73 -11.25
N ARG A 139 -12.88 1.75 -12.10
CA ARG A 139 -12.38 0.44 -11.66
C ARG A 139 -10.96 0.59 -11.13
N GLN A 140 -10.69 0.05 -9.93
CA GLN A 140 -9.34 -0.16 -9.43
C GLN A 140 -9.18 -1.61 -9.00
N ASP A 141 -8.04 -2.22 -9.32
CA ASP A 141 -7.84 -3.63 -9.03
C ASP A 141 -7.17 -3.83 -7.66
N ILE A 142 -7.62 -4.84 -6.92
CA ILE A 142 -6.81 -5.50 -5.89
C ILE A 142 -6.32 -6.81 -6.51
N ARG A 143 -5.00 -6.91 -6.68
CA ARG A 143 -4.34 -8.05 -7.33
C ARG A 143 -3.93 -9.06 -6.28
N LEU A 144 -4.22 -10.33 -6.54
CA LEU A 144 -3.96 -11.41 -5.60
C LEU A 144 -3.35 -12.62 -6.32
N ALA A 145 -2.11 -12.93 -6.00
CA ALA A 145 -1.48 -14.21 -6.28
C ALA A 145 -2.06 -15.36 -5.45
N ASP A 146 -1.70 -16.59 -5.78
CA ASP A 146 -2.20 -17.80 -5.11
C ASP A 146 -1.76 -17.87 -3.65
N ASN A 147 -0.56 -17.35 -3.35
CA ASN A 147 0.02 -17.33 -2.01
C ASN A 147 -0.46 -16.15 -1.13
N CYS A 148 -1.20 -15.17 -1.66
CA CYS A 148 -1.77 -14.10 -0.83
C CYS A 148 -2.75 -14.71 0.18
N SER A 149 -2.40 -14.71 1.46
CA SER A 149 -3.25 -15.17 2.55
C SER A 149 -4.44 -14.23 2.78
N LYS A 150 -5.38 -14.63 3.66
CA LYS A 150 -6.42 -13.73 4.18
C LYS A 150 -5.82 -12.43 4.74
N GLY A 151 -4.70 -12.51 5.45
CA GLY A 151 -3.99 -11.35 5.99
C GLY A 151 -3.52 -10.38 4.91
N ASN A 152 -3.00 -10.93 3.80
CA ASN A 152 -2.60 -10.13 2.64
C ASN A 152 -3.80 -9.44 2.01
N VAL A 153 -4.95 -10.12 1.89
CA VAL A 153 -6.15 -9.48 1.35
C VAL A 153 -6.62 -8.33 2.25
N ILE A 154 -6.57 -8.47 3.57
CA ILE A 154 -6.91 -7.38 4.51
C ILE A 154 -5.94 -6.21 4.33
N HIS A 155 -4.65 -6.47 4.11
CA HIS A 155 -3.60 -5.47 3.85
C HIS A 155 -3.86 -4.70 2.55
N GLU A 156 -4.13 -5.40 1.44
CA GLU A 156 -4.44 -4.73 0.15
C GLU A 156 -5.74 -3.91 0.21
N MET A 157 -6.71 -4.38 1.01
CA MET A 157 -7.92 -3.61 1.29
C MET A 157 -7.60 -2.36 2.13
N ALA A 158 -6.64 -2.41 3.05
CA ALA A 158 -6.21 -1.23 3.82
C ALA A 158 -5.55 -0.18 2.92
N HIS A 159 -4.71 -0.61 1.97
CA HIS A 159 -4.22 0.27 0.90
C HIS A 159 -5.38 0.92 0.13
N ALA A 160 -6.33 0.11 -0.38
CA ALA A 160 -7.48 0.63 -1.12
C ALA A 160 -8.33 1.62 -0.31
N ILE A 161 -8.33 1.50 1.02
CA ILE A 161 -9.02 2.41 1.95
C ILE A 161 -8.23 3.70 2.21
N GLY A 162 -6.91 3.69 2.01
CA GLY A 162 -6.05 4.88 2.08
C GLY A 162 -4.91 4.79 3.10
N LEU A 163 -4.63 3.61 3.66
CA LEU A 163 -3.49 3.41 4.58
C LEU A 163 -2.22 3.09 3.80
N TRP A 164 -1.14 3.76 4.18
CA TRP A 164 0.23 3.45 3.74
C TRP A 164 0.88 2.46 4.70
N HIS A 165 2.09 2.02 4.39
CA HIS A 165 2.83 1.18 5.33
C HIS A 165 3.26 1.93 6.59
N GLU A 166 3.26 1.23 7.72
CA GLU A 166 3.60 1.84 9.01
C GLU A 166 5.09 2.20 9.11
N GLN A 167 5.97 1.41 8.48
CA GLN A 167 7.41 1.71 8.48
C GLN A 167 7.80 2.92 7.62
N SER A 168 6.91 3.46 6.78
CA SER A 168 7.21 4.63 5.95
C SER A 168 6.75 5.96 6.58
N ARG A 169 6.19 5.94 7.80
CA ARG A 169 5.86 7.14 8.60
C ARG A 169 7.02 8.12 8.77
N GLU A 170 6.72 9.40 8.96
CA GLU A 170 7.74 10.44 9.20
C GLU A 170 8.48 10.22 10.54
N ASP A 171 7.77 9.73 11.55
CA ASP A 171 8.34 9.50 12.88
C ASP A 171 9.05 8.14 13.06
N ARG A 172 9.05 7.27 12.04
CA ARG A 172 9.47 5.85 12.16
C ARG A 172 10.88 5.64 12.73
N ASN A 173 11.82 6.54 12.45
CA ASN A 173 13.20 6.45 12.97
C ASN A 173 13.28 6.60 14.50
N SER A 174 12.20 7.04 15.17
CA SER A 174 12.10 7.02 16.63
C SER A 174 11.81 5.63 17.19
N TYR A 175 11.28 4.72 16.37
CA TYR A 175 10.74 3.42 16.79
C TYR A 175 11.48 2.23 16.20
N VAL A 176 12.00 2.35 14.98
CA VAL A 176 12.75 1.29 14.30
C VAL A 176 14.10 1.80 13.79
N THR A 177 15.05 0.88 13.63
CA THR A 177 16.31 1.09 12.91
C THR A 177 16.26 0.33 11.59
N ILE A 178 16.58 1.01 10.49
CA ILE A 178 16.68 0.41 9.15
C ILE A 178 18.14 0.08 8.85
N TYR A 179 18.43 -1.19 8.59
CA TYR A 179 19.76 -1.69 8.21
C TYR A 179 19.89 -1.78 6.69
N TYR A 180 20.14 -0.64 6.06
CA TYR A 180 20.24 -0.51 4.60
C TYR A 180 21.30 -1.42 3.96
N GLU A 181 22.34 -1.80 4.71
CA GLU A 181 23.36 -2.75 4.27
C GLU A 181 22.82 -4.17 4.05
N ASN A 182 21.71 -4.54 4.68
CA ASN A 182 21.05 -5.84 4.52
C ASN A 182 19.98 -5.84 3.42
N ILE A 183 19.60 -4.68 2.90
CA ILE A 183 18.56 -4.55 1.87
C ILE A 183 19.15 -4.82 0.48
N ILE A 184 18.36 -5.46 -0.38
CA ILE A 184 18.60 -5.58 -1.83
C ILE A 184 18.75 -4.16 -2.42
N GLU A 185 19.78 -3.92 -3.22
CA GLU A 185 20.15 -2.55 -3.64
C GLU A 185 19.00 -1.87 -4.39
N GLU A 186 18.35 -2.62 -5.27
CA GLU A 186 17.22 -2.26 -6.09
C GLU A 186 16.00 -1.81 -5.26
N ASN A 187 15.88 -2.28 -4.02
CA ASN A 187 14.67 -2.12 -3.20
C ASN A 187 14.84 -1.17 -2.02
N LYS A 188 15.98 -0.49 -1.86
CA LYS A 188 16.21 0.46 -0.75
C LYS A 188 15.17 1.57 -0.68
N HIS A 189 14.63 2.02 -1.82
CA HIS A 189 13.62 3.06 -1.87
C HIS A 189 12.27 2.66 -1.26
N ASN A 190 11.96 1.36 -1.15
CA ASN A 190 10.76 0.87 -0.45
C ASN A 190 10.80 1.15 1.07
N PHE A 191 11.91 1.71 1.55
CA PHE A 191 12.11 2.14 2.93
C PHE A 191 12.19 3.66 3.02
N ASP A 192 11.91 4.42 1.98
CA ASP A 192 11.86 5.89 2.08
C ASP A 192 10.68 6.32 2.96
N GLN A 193 10.84 7.45 3.67
CA GLN A 193 9.76 7.99 4.51
C GLN A 193 8.84 8.91 3.70
N HIS A 194 7.57 8.97 4.04
CA HIS A 194 6.58 9.90 3.50
C HIS A 194 6.53 11.21 4.31
N ILE A 195 7.67 11.91 4.38
CA ILE A 195 7.83 13.13 5.19
C ILE A 195 6.93 14.27 4.68
N THR A 196 6.80 14.41 3.36
CA THR A 196 6.12 15.57 2.74
C THR A 196 4.78 15.23 2.12
N ASP A 197 4.40 13.96 2.10
CA ASP A 197 3.23 13.44 1.41
C ASP A 197 2.42 12.42 2.23
N GLY A 198 2.84 12.16 3.48
CA GLY A 198 2.11 11.39 4.48
C GLY A 198 1.44 12.27 5.55
N GLU A 199 0.50 11.69 6.27
CA GLU A 199 -0.07 12.26 7.49
C GLU A 199 -0.02 11.17 8.57
N ASP A 200 0.85 11.36 9.56
CA ASP A 200 1.00 10.45 10.68
C ASP A 200 -0.24 10.55 11.60
N VAL A 201 -1.04 9.49 11.65
CA VAL A 201 -2.23 9.42 12.51
C VAL A 201 -1.94 8.54 13.71
N GLY A 202 -2.14 9.08 14.92
CA GLY A 202 -1.96 8.34 16.16
C GLY A 202 -0.50 7.97 16.47
N LEU A 203 -0.34 7.08 17.46
CA LEU A 203 0.97 6.56 17.88
C LEU A 203 1.45 5.46 16.95
N TYR A 204 2.78 5.36 16.77
CA TYR A 204 3.40 4.27 16.02
C TYR A 204 2.93 2.89 16.49
N ASP A 205 2.67 2.00 15.54
CA ASP A 205 2.15 0.68 15.79
C ASP A 205 3.01 -0.45 15.20
N TYR A 206 3.93 -0.98 16.02
CA TYR A 206 4.70 -2.17 15.66
C TYR A 206 3.79 -3.35 15.22
N GLY A 207 2.62 -3.49 15.84
CA GLY A 207 1.67 -4.56 15.55
C GLY A 207 0.76 -4.31 14.35
N SER A 208 0.94 -3.19 13.63
CA SER A 208 0.10 -2.84 12.49
C SER A 208 0.15 -3.91 11.42
N LEU A 209 -1.00 -4.19 10.81
CA LEU A 209 -1.08 -5.02 9.60
C LEU A 209 -0.29 -4.41 8.44
N MET A 210 -0.11 -3.10 8.46
CA MET A 210 0.60 -2.32 7.44
C MET A 210 2.10 -2.24 7.69
N HIS A 211 2.62 -2.86 8.75
CA HIS A 211 4.05 -2.88 9.02
C HIS A 211 4.75 -4.01 8.25
N TYR A 212 5.90 -3.72 7.64
CA TYR A 212 6.79 -4.74 7.08
C TYR A 212 7.35 -5.72 8.12
N PRO A 213 7.63 -6.96 7.74
CA PRO A 213 8.39 -7.89 8.58
C PRO A 213 9.86 -7.50 8.72
N ARG A 214 10.53 -8.05 9.74
CA ARG A 214 11.93 -7.71 10.10
C ARG A 214 12.92 -7.86 8.95
N ASN A 215 12.69 -8.80 8.04
CA ASN A 215 13.59 -9.18 6.95
C ASN A 215 13.03 -8.82 5.56
N ALA A 216 12.07 -7.89 5.49
CA ALA A 216 11.56 -7.38 4.21
C ALA A 216 12.71 -6.94 3.30
N PHE A 217 12.70 -7.40 2.04
CA PHE A 217 13.72 -7.10 1.02
C PHE A 217 15.17 -7.40 1.45
N SER A 218 15.38 -8.37 2.35
CA SER A 218 16.72 -8.78 2.79
C SER A 218 17.47 -9.54 1.70
N LYS A 219 18.70 -9.14 1.39
CA LYS A 219 19.58 -9.84 0.45
C LYS A 219 20.38 -10.99 1.07
N ASN A 220 20.35 -11.12 2.39
CA ASN A 220 21.20 -12.05 3.14
C ASN A 220 20.46 -12.79 4.27
N GLY A 221 19.13 -12.67 4.32
CA GLY A 221 18.27 -13.26 5.34
C GLY A 221 18.37 -12.61 6.72
N LYS A 222 19.19 -11.57 6.90
CA LYS A 222 19.27 -10.79 8.13
C LYS A 222 18.17 -9.72 8.18
N ASP A 223 17.90 -9.23 9.38
CA ASP A 223 16.95 -8.15 9.60
C ASP A 223 17.36 -6.87 8.83
N THR A 224 16.38 -6.32 8.11
CA THR A 224 16.41 -4.98 7.51
C THR A 224 15.72 -3.96 8.40
N ILE A 225 14.77 -4.38 9.24
CA ILE A 225 14.07 -3.55 10.23
C ILE A 225 14.21 -4.17 11.62
N VAL A 226 14.73 -3.39 12.56
CA VAL A 226 14.82 -3.80 13.98
C VAL A 226 14.06 -2.80 14.86
N PRO A 227 13.01 -3.24 15.57
CA PRO A 227 12.35 -2.42 16.59
C PRO A 227 13.32 -1.99 17.69
N LYS A 228 13.18 -0.76 18.17
CA LYS A 228 13.94 -0.26 19.33
C LYS A 228 13.37 -0.77 20.65
N ASP A 229 12.07 -1.07 20.68
CA ASP A 229 11.48 -1.87 21.74
C ASP A 229 11.81 -3.35 21.48
N PRO A 230 12.61 -4.01 22.35
CA PRO A 230 13.05 -5.40 22.12
C PRO A 230 11.91 -6.42 22.17
N ASP A 231 10.79 -6.10 22.80
CA ASP A 231 9.62 -6.99 22.94
C ASP A 231 8.60 -6.78 21.79
N ALA A 232 8.81 -5.77 20.95
CA ALA A 232 7.92 -5.46 19.85
C ALA A 232 8.01 -6.51 18.72
N ILE A 233 6.85 -6.95 18.26
CA ILE A 233 6.69 -7.86 17.13
C ILE A 233 6.15 -7.05 15.94
N ILE A 234 6.82 -7.15 14.79
CA ILE A 234 6.45 -6.48 13.54
C ILE A 234 6.17 -7.48 12.42
N GLY A 235 5.39 -7.06 11.41
CA GLY A 235 5.13 -7.88 10.22
C GLY A 235 4.02 -8.92 10.35
N GLN A 236 3.12 -8.76 11.32
CA GLN A 236 2.00 -9.70 11.49
C GLN A 236 1.01 -9.60 10.32
N ARG A 237 0.36 -10.73 9.99
CA ARG A 237 -0.68 -10.85 8.94
C ARG A 237 -1.94 -11.55 9.45
N ASN A 238 -2.25 -11.40 10.74
CA ASN A 238 -3.40 -12.04 11.37
C ASN A 238 -4.70 -11.24 11.17
N GLY A 239 -4.61 -9.91 11.16
CA GLY A 239 -5.73 -8.99 10.99
C GLY A 239 -5.39 -7.56 11.41
N LEU A 240 -6.37 -6.67 11.39
CA LEU A 240 -6.21 -5.26 11.81
C LEU A 240 -5.87 -5.18 13.30
N SER A 241 -4.86 -4.39 13.64
CA SER A 241 -4.53 -4.04 15.02
C SER A 241 -5.56 -3.06 15.60
N THR A 242 -5.49 -2.84 16.91
CA THR A 242 -6.32 -1.80 17.56
C THR A 242 -6.00 -0.41 17.04
N LYS A 243 -4.73 -0.10 16.73
CA LYS A 243 -4.34 1.23 16.24
C LYS A 243 -4.65 1.41 14.76
N ASP A 244 -4.61 0.34 13.95
CA ASP A 244 -5.11 0.37 12.57
C ASP A 244 -6.58 0.83 12.56
N ILE A 245 -7.42 0.25 13.41
CA ILE A 245 -8.84 0.60 13.54
C ILE A 245 -9.02 2.06 14.01
N GLN A 246 -8.23 2.50 14.99
CA GLN A 246 -8.30 3.88 15.49
C GLN A 246 -7.88 4.90 14.43
N ALA A 247 -6.83 4.62 13.66
CA ALA A 247 -6.41 5.46 12.54
C ALA A 247 -7.52 5.57 11.50
N LEU A 248 -8.16 4.45 11.14
CA LEU A 248 -9.31 4.42 10.22
C LEU A 248 -10.49 5.24 10.75
N ASP A 249 -10.85 5.10 12.02
CA ASP A 249 -11.91 5.87 12.64
C ASP A 249 -11.58 7.37 12.65
N HIS A 250 -10.34 7.77 12.91
CA HIS A 250 -9.92 9.16 12.80
C HIS A 250 -10.07 9.69 11.37
N ILE A 251 -9.52 8.97 10.40
CA ILE A 251 -9.52 9.34 8.98
C ILE A 251 -10.96 9.42 8.43
N TYR A 252 -11.85 8.51 8.80
CA TYR A 252 -13.21 8.46 8.22
C TYR A 252 -14.30 9.14 9.06
N ASN A 253 -14.06 9.49 10.34
CA ASN A 253 -15.00 10.30 11.15
C ASN A 253 -14.71 11.79 11.09
N ALA A 254 -13.49 12.22 10.74
CA ALA A 254 -13.17 13.64 10.56
C ALA A 254 -13.99 14.33 9.44
N LEU A 255 -14.70 13.56 8.60
CA LEU A 255 -15.55 14.07 7.51
C LEU A 255 -17.04 14.19 7.86
N SER A 256 -17.47 13.95 9.11
CA SER A 256 -18.88 14.16 9.50
C SER A 256 -19.25 15.62 9.78
N VAL A 257 -18.38 16.60 9.46
CA VAL A 257 -18.69 18.04 9.59
C VAL A 257 -18.47 18.74 8.26
N SER A 258 -19.50 18.76 7.42
CA SER A 258 -19.79 19.83 6.46
C SER A 258 -21.13 19.55 5.78
N VAL A 259 -22.20 19.88 6.49
CA VAL A 259 -23.49 20.22 5.88
C VAL A 259 -23.91 21.54 6.50
N GLU A 260 -23.62 22.64 5.80
CA GLU A 260 -24.45 23.84 5.75
C GLU A 260 -24.48 24.33 4.29
#